data_AF-A0A2S0UN95-F1
#
_entry.id   AF-A0A2S0UN95-F1
#
_cell.length_a   1.000
_cell.length_b   1.000
_cell.length_c   1.000
_cell.angle_alpha   90.00
_cell.angle_beta   90.00
_cell.angle_gamma   90.00
#
_symmetry.space_group_name_H-M   'P 1'
#
loop_
_entity.id
_entity.type
_entity.pdbx_description
1 polymer ?
#
loop_
_entity_poly.entity_id
_entity_poly.type
_entity_poly.pdbx_seq_one_letter_code
_entity_poly.pdbx_strand_id
1 'polypeptide(L)'
;MQTAVFVDAGYLYAQASVLLAGSKQPRATLLLDIDQTIAQLKELCRAIAPESRLLRIYWYDGLQRSARMTAEQEQVASASYTKLRLGVVNSKGEQKGVDSLIVTDLIDLARNRAITNAVLVSGDEDIRIGVQIAQTFGVQVHLLGIKPARGSQSPDLIQEADTHHEFDESVISRLLTIKPASNEGETHVTPTATAEATLTSPDQTSLADQAIAETLDSFDPDKLASALRAFKAGAGSIPPELDRPALGRLKSLQGSDLTPSERSAYRDKFRARLQSM
;
A
#
# COMPACT_ATOMS: atom_id res chain seq x y z
N MET A 1 -33.83 3.14 -8.10
CA MET A 1 -32.81 3.08 -7.03
C MET A 1 -31.48 3.55 -7.62
N GLN A 2 -30.55 4.07 -6.79
CA GLN A 2 -29.26 4.58 -7.27
C GLN A 2 -28.10 4.02 -6.46
N THR A 3 -27.03 3.60 -7.14
CA THR A 3 -25.80 3.09 -6.52
C THR A 3 -24.66 4.08 -6.75
N ALA A 4 -23.89 4.39 -5.71
CA ALA A 4 -22.58 5.04 -5.87
C ALA A 4 -21.46 4.08 -5.47
N VAL A 5 -20.31 4.22 -6.10
CA VAL A 5 -19.09 3.48 -5.75
C VAL A 5 -18.08 4.43 -5.13
N PHE A 6 -17.42 4.01 -4.06
CA PHE A 6 -16.41 4.77 -3.34
C PHE A 6 -15.11 3.96 -3.36
N VAL A 7 -14.15 4.40 -4.16
CA VAL A 7 -12.89 3.69 -4.36
C VAL A 7 -11.77 4.38 -3.62
N ASP A 8 -11.25 3.74 -2.57
CA ASP A 8 -9.96 4.10 -1.98
C ASP A 8 -8.84 3.53 -2.88
N ALA A 9 -8.17 4.41 -3.62
CA ALA A 9 -7.09 4.03 -4.50
C ALA A 9 -5.91 3.44 -3.72
N GLY A 10 -5.58 4.00 -2.55
CA GLY A 10 -4.48 3.50 -1.72
C GLY A 10 -4.69 2.03 -1.36
N TYR A 11 -5.90 1.70 -0.90
CA TYR A 11 -6.30 0.32 -0.63
C TYR A 11 -6.24 -0.56 -1.88
N LEU A 12 -6.88 -0.15 -2.99
CA LEU A 12 -6.96 -0.91 -4.23
C LEU A 12 -5.57 -1.30 -4.74
N TYR A 13 -4.66 -0.34 -4.89
CA TYR A 13 -3.32 -0.60 -5.39
C TYR A 13 -2.49 -1.45 -4.43
N ALA A 14 -2.55 -1.15 -3.13
CA ALA A 14 -1.78 -1.90 -2.14
C ALA A 14 -2.19 -3.38 -2.14
N GLN A 15 -3.49 -3.66 -2.04
CA GLN A 15 -3.95 -5.05 -1.93
C GLN A 15 -3.91 -5.81 -3.25
N ALA A 16 -4.14 -5.14 -4.39
CA ALA A 16 -3.92 -5.76 -5.69
C ALA A 16 -2.47 -6.20 -5.88
N SER A 17 -1.51 -5.36 -5.47
CA SER A 17 -0.09 -5.71 -5.57
C SER A 17 0.31 -6.84 -4.63
N VAL A 18 -0.26 -6.90 -3.42
CA VAL A 18 -0.05 -8.01 -2.49
C VAL A 18 -0.59 -9.32 -3.05
N LEU A 19 -1.77 -9.29 -3.67
CA LEU A 19 -2.35 -10.49 -4.28
C LEU A 19 -1.49 -11.02 -5.44
N LEU A 20 -0.99 -10.14 -6.32
CA LEU A 20 -0.23 -10.57 -7.50
C LEU A 20 1.25 -10.87 -7.22
N ALA A 21 1.88 -10.19 -6.25
CA ALA A 21 3.33 -10.30 -5.98
C ALA A 21 3.67 -10.82 -4.57
N GLY A 22 2.67 -11.19 -3.76
CA GLY A 22 2.84 -11.63 -2.37
C GLY A 22 3.26 -10.54 -1.39
N SER A 23 3.52 -9.32 -1.86
CA SER A 23 3.98 -8.20 -1.04
C SER A 23 3.60 -6.86 -1.68
N LYS A 24 3.47 -5.82 -0.85
CA LYS A 24 3.15 -4.46 -1.32
C LYS A 24 4.24 -3.96 -2.25
N GLN A 25 3.85 -3.56 -3.46
CA GLN A 25 4.78 -2.96 -4.43
C GLN A 25 4.69 -1.43 -4.42
N PRO A 26 5.76 -0.72 -4.82
CA PRO A 26 5.73 0.72 -4.97
C PRO A 26 4.67 1.17 -5.99
N ARG A 27 3.88 2.20 -5.66
CA ARG A 27 2.79 2.72 -6.52
C ARG A 27 3.22 2.97 -7.98
N ALA A 28 4.46 3.42 -8.19
CA ALA A 28 5.02 3.74 -9.51
C ALA A 28 5.26 2.53 -10.43
N THR A 29 5.35 1.31 -9.86
CA THR A 29 5.51 0.08 -10.67
C THR A 29 4.16 -0.52 -11.04
N LEU A 30 3.06 0.01 -10.53
CA LEU A 30 1.72 -0.53 -10.70
C LEU A 30 1.00 0.20 -11.83
N LEU A 31 0.68 -0.53 -12.89
CA LEU A 31 -0.17 -0.06 -13.98
C LEU A 31 -1.57 -0.62 -13.80
N LEU A 32 -2.53 0.26 -13.56
CA LEU A 32 -3.94 -0.13 -13.50
C LEU A 32 -4.64 0.26 -14.79
N ASP A 33 -5.33 -0.69 -15.41
CA ASP A 33 -6.25 -0.42 -16.49
C ASP A 33 -7.51 0.23 -15.91
N ILE A 34 -7.59 1.57 -16.03
CA ILE A 34 -8.68 2.37 -15.47
C ILE A 34 -10.02 2.02 -16.12
N ASP A 35 -10.05 1.83 -17.44
CA ASP A 35 -11.29 1.57 -18.17
C ASP A 35 -11.84 0.18 -17.83
N GLN A 36 -10.97 -0.82 -17.78
CA GLN A 36 -11.36 -2.17 -17.37
C GLN A 36 -11.76 -2.21 -15.88
N THR A 37 -11.08 -1.47 -15.02
CA THR A 37 -11.46 -1.36 -13.60
C THR A 37 -12.85 -0.76 -13.45
N ILE A 38 -13.12 0.34 -14.15
CA ILE A 38 -14.45 0.98 -14.15
C ILE A 38 -15.51 0.03 -14.71
N ALA A 39 -15.22 -0.71 -15.78
CA ALA A 39 -16.14 -1.69 -16.35
C ALA A 39 -16.44 -2.83 -15.36
N GLN A 40 -15.43 -3.34 -14.66
CA GLN A 40 -15.58 -4.39 -13.66
C GLN A 40 -16.38 -3.93 -12.43
N LEU A 41 -16.19 -2.68 -11.98
CA LEU A 41 -17.01 -2.08 -10.91
C LEU A 41 -18.46 -1.89 -11.35
N LYS A 42 -18.70 -1.46 -12.60
CA LYS A 42 -20.05 -1.37 -13.19
C LYS A 42 -20.75 -2.72 -13.25
N GLU A 43 -20.03 -3.78 -13.59
CA GLU A 43 -20.56 -5.15 -13.58
C GLU A 43 -20.93 -5.58 -12.16
N LEU A 44 -20.04 -5.35 -11.19
CA LEU A 44 -20.33 -5.66 -9.79
C LEU A 44 -21.58 -4.93 -9.28
N CYS A 45 -21.72 -3.64 -9.58
CA CYS A 45 -22.93 -2.89 -9.20
C CYS A 45 -24.21 -3.50 -9.78
N ARG A 46 -24.18 -3.95 -11.04
CA ARG A 46 -25.33 -4.62 -11.67
C ARG A 46 -25.65 -5.96 -11.03
N ALA A 47 -24.63 -6.71 -10.63
CA ALA A 47 -24.81 -7.99 -9.96
C ALA A 47 -25.38 -7.84 -8.54
N ILE A 48 -24.86 -6.88 -7.76
CA ILE A 48 -25.26 -6.65 -6.36
C ILE A 48 -26.64 -5.99 -6.26
N ALA A 49 -26.92 -5.00 -7.12
CA ALA A 49 -28.16 -4.23 -7.09
C ALA A 49 -28.76 -4.07 -8.51
N PRO A 50 -29.38 -5.13 -9.08
CA PRO A 50 -29.87 -5.14 -10.45
C PRO A 50 -30.88 -4.03 -10.78
N GLU A 51 -31.71 -3.66 -9.81
CA GLU A 51 -32.76 -2.63 -9.93
C GLU A 51 -32.24 -1.20 -9.73
N SER A 52 -30.93 -1.04 -9.52
CA SER A 52 -30.29 0.22 -9.21
C SER A 52 -29.45 0.74 -10.37
N ARG A 53 -29.65 2.02 -10.73
CA ARG A 53 -28.82 2.69 -11.73
C ARG A 53 -27.53 3.18 -11.08
N LEU A 54 -26.38 2.96 -11.71
CA LEU A 54 -25.14 3.61 -11.29
C LEU A 54 -25.28 5.14 -11.39
N LEU A 55 -25.12 5.82 -10.26
CA LEU A 55 -25.04 7.28 -10.17
C LEU A 55 -23.64 7.75 -10.59
N ARG A 56 -22.61 7.28 -9.88
CA ARG A 56 -21.22 7.73 -10.05
C ARG A 56 -20.24 6.79 -9.35
N ILE A 57 -19.02 6.72 -9.87
CA ILE A 57 -17.84 6.15 -9.21
C ILE A 57 -17.02 7.32 -8.68
N TYR A 58 -16.95 7.45 -7.36
CA TYR A 58 -16.07 8.39 -6.68
C TYR A 58 -14.73 7.70 -6.44
N TRP A 59 -13.68 8.30 -6.97
CA TRP A 59 -12.32 7.78 -6.87
C TRP A 59 -11.51 8.69 -5.96
N TYR A 60 -11.01 8.15 -4.87
CA TYR A 60 -10.28 8.91 -3.86
C TYR A 60 -8.81 8.52 -3.92
N ASP A 61 -7.95 9.49 -4.15
CA ASP A 61 -6.50 9.28 -4.24
C ASP A 61 -5.75 10.42 -3.55
N GLY A 62 -4.47 10.21 -3.28
CA GLY A 62 -3.59 11.22 -2.72
C GLY A 62 -2.89 12.04 -3.80
N LEU A 63 -2.77 13.34 -3.58
CA LEU A 63 -1.84 14.19 -4.33
C LEU A 63 -0.74 14.73 -3.41
N GLN A 64 0.52 14.54 -3.78
CA GLN A 64 1.64 15.15 -3.07
C GLN A 64 1.53 16.68 -3.12
N ARG A 65 1.79 17.34 -1.99
CA ARG A 65 1.75 18.81 -1.91
C ARG A 65 2.74 19.39 -2.93
N SER A 66 2.25 20.17 -3.90
CA SER A 66 2.95 20.73 -5.07
C SER A 66 3.17 19.81 -6.29
N ALA A 67 2.71 18.56 -6.25
CA ALA A 67 2.73 17.69 -7.42
C ALA A 67 1.59 18.01 -8.39
N ARG A 68 1.84 17.77 -9.68
CA ARG A 68 0.79 17.67 -10.69
C ARG A 68 0.10 16.30 -10.58
N MET A 69 -1.12 16.20 -11.08
CA MET A 69 -1.79 14.91 -11.22
C MET A 69 -0.94 13.96 -12.04
N THR A 70 -0.95 12.68 -11.69
CA THR A 70 -0.32 11.66 -12.54
C THR A 70 -1.19 11.41 -13.78
N ALA A 71 -0.61 10.81 -14.82
CA ALA A 71 -1.36 10.45 -16.03
C ALA A 71 -2.56 9.55 -15.70
N GLU A 72 -2.40 8.62 -14.75
CA GLU A 72 -3.48 7.76 -14.28
C GLU A 72 -4.58 8.56 -13.57
N GLN A 73 -4.21 9.55 -12.75
CA GLN A 73 -5.19 10.43 -12.09
C GLN A 73 -5.95 11.29 -13.13
N GLU A 74 -5.27 11.79 -14.16
CA GLU A 74 -5.91 12.50 -15.27
C GLU A 74 -6.86 11.58 -16.07
N GLN A 75 -6.47 10.33 -16.30
CA GLN A 75 -7.32 9.34 -16.94
C GLN A 75 -8.57 9.04 -16.09
N VAL A 76 -8.42 8.81 -14.79
CA VAL A 76 -9.54 8.64 -13.85
C VAL A 76 -10.46 9.86 -13.85
N ALA A 77 -9.89 11.07 -13.86
CA ALA A 77 -10.66 12.32 -13.83
C ALA A 77 -11.45 12.58 -15.12
N SER A 78 -10.98 12.06 -16.26
CA SER A 78 -11.65 12.18 -17.57
C SER A 78 -12.58 11.01 -17.89
N ALA A 79 -12.51 9.92 -17.13
CA ALA A 79 -13.32 8.73 -17.36
C ALA A 79 -14.83 8.95 -17.11
N SER A 80 -15.66 8.33 -17.95
CA SER A 80 -17.12 8.45 -17.87
C SER A 80 -17.69 7.84 -16.60
N TYR A 81 -18.61 8.58 -15.96
CA TYR A 81 -19.21 8.27 -14.66
C TYR A 81 -18.26 8.33 -13.47
N THR A 82 -17.03 8.82 -13.65
CA THR A 82 -16.02 8.87 -12.59
C THR A 82 -15.85 10.30 -12.08
N LYS A 83 -15.56 10.43 -10.78
CA LYS A 83 -15.16 11.69 -10.18
C LYS A 83 -13.95 11.47 -9.29
N LEU A 84 -12.80 11.98 -9.72
CA LEU A 84 -11.60 12.02 -8.90
C LEU A 84 -11.75 13.04 -7.77
N ARG A 85 -11.36 12.63 -6.56
CA ARG A 85 -11.23 13.46 -5.36
C ARG A 85 -9.84 13.25 -4.77
N LEU A 86 -9.11 14.34 -4.61
CA LEU A 86 -7.72 14.31 -4.18
C LEU A 86 -7.60 14.79 -2.73
N GLY A 87 -7.12 13.89 -1.87
CA GLY A 87 -6.63 14.24 -0.54
C GLY A 87 -5.21 14.83 -0.59
N VAL A 88 -4.74 15.37 0.54
CA VAL A 88 -3.39 15.93 0.64
C VAL A 88 -2.45 14.88 1.21
N VAL A 89 -1.37 14.57 0.49
CA VAL A 89 -0.29 13.74 1.03
C VAL A 89 0.72 14.63 1.76
N ASN A 90 1.07 14.25 2.99
CA ASN A 90 2.07 14.96 3.77
C ASN A 90 3.51 14.66 3.27
N SER A 91 4.50 15.38 3.80
CA SER A 91 5.91 15.23 3.40
C SER A 91 6.53 13.86 3.75
N LYS A 92 5.85 13.02 4.54
CA LYS A 92 6.27 11.65 4.87
C LYS A 92 5.62 10.60 3.95
N GLY A 93 4.81 11.02 2.98
CA GLY A 93 4.09 10.12 2.08
C GLY A 93 2.79 9.55 2.67
N GLU A 94 2.36 10.01 3.86
CA GLU A 94 1.09 9.61 4.44
C GLU A 94 -0.04 10.41 3.80
N GLN A 95 -1.04 9.71 3.26
CA GLN A 95 -2.24 10.35 2.73
C GLN A 95 -3.09 10.80 3.92
N LYS A 96 -3.33 12.11 4.06
CA LYS A 96 -4.18 12.65 5.13
C LYS A 96 -5.50 13.12 4.53
N GLY A 97 -6.60 12.57 5.03
CA GLY A 97 -7.95 13.04 4.74
C GLY A 97 -8.63 12.40 3.53
N VAL A 98 -8.06 11.36 2.91
CA VAL A 98 -8.77 10.54 1.91
C VAL A 98 -9.98 9.86 2.55
N ASP A 99 -9.81 9.24 3.72
CA ASP A 99 -10.89 8.56 4.44
C ASP A 99 -11.99 9.54 4.86
N SER A 100 -11.59 10.74 5.32
CA SER A 100 -12.54 11.80 5.64
C SER A 100 -13.36 12.26 4.43
N LEU A 101 -12.77 12.30 3.22
CA LEU A 101 -13.51 12.60 1.99
C LEU A 101 -14.52 11.49 1.66
N ILE A 102 -14.11 10.22 1.80
CA ILE A 102 -15.00 9.07 1.59
C ILE A 102 -16.19 9.13 2.55
N VAL A 103 -15.91 9.27 3.85
CA VAL A 103 -16.93 9.34 4.92
C VAL A 103 -17.89 10.50 4.68
N THR A 104 -17.36 11.68 4.36
CA THR A 104 -18.19 12.89 4.14
C THR A 104 -19.13 12.69 2.96
N ASP A 105 -18.61 12.24 1.82
CA ASP A 105 -19.44 12.07 0.62
C ASP A 105 -20.47 10.94 0.76
N LEU A 106 -20.10 9.84 1.43
CA LEU A 106 -21.01 8.74 1.71
C LEU A 106 -22.20 9.24 2.55
N ILE A 107 -21.91 9.98 3.64
CA ILE A 107 -22.93 10.56 4.51
C ILE A 107 -23.78 11.58 3.75
N ASP A 108 -23.18 12.47 2.97
CA ASP A 108 -23.91 13.51 2.24
C ASP A 108 -24.84 12.92 1.18
N LEU A 109 -24.39 11.92 0.42
CA LEU A 109 -25.23 11.24 -0.56
C LEU A 109 -26.37 10.47 0.09
N ALA A 110 -26.10 9.81 1.23
CA ALA A 110 -27.11 9.09 2.00
C ALA A 110 -28.16 10.06 2.59
N ARG A 111 -27.72 11.11 3.27
CA ARG A 111 -28.57 12.13 3.90
C ARG A 111 -29.50 12.81 2.90
N ASN A 112 -28.98 13.13 1.72
CA ASN A 112 -29.76 13.74 0.64
C ASN A 112 -30.61 12.72 -0.15
N ARG A 113 -30.61 11.45 0.25
CA ARG A 113 -31.32 10.35 -0.44
C ARG A 113 -30.97 10.24 -1.92
N ALA A 114 -29.74 10.62 -2.27
CA ALA A 114 -29.25 10.56 -3.64
C ALA A 114 -28.92 9.12 -4.07
N ILE A 115 -28.60 8.27 -3.09
CA ILE A 115 -28.30 6.84 -3.28
C ILE A 115 -29.14 6.00 -2.33
N THR A 116 -29.36 4.74 -2.74
CA THR A 116 -29.94 3.68 -1.92
C THR A 116 -28.94 2.55 -1.66
N ASN A 117 -27.89 2.48 -2.48
CA ASN A 117 -26.81 1.50 -2.35
C ASN A 117 -25.45 2.20 -2.44
N ALA A 118 -24.48 1.76 -1.66
CA ALA A 118 -23.09 2.16 -1.75
C ALA A 118 -22.21 0.93 -1.92
N VAL A 119 -21.31 0.94 -2.91
CA VAL A 119 -20.22 -0.03 -3.00
C VAL A 119 -18.96 0.64 -2.48
N LEU A 120 -18.37 0.13 -1.40
CA LEU A 120 -17.19 0.69 -0.76
C LEU A 120 -15.98 -0.22 -1.03
N VAL A 121 -14.95 0.31 -1.67
CA VAL A 121 -13.67 -0.38 -1.89
C VAL A 121 -12.64 0.23 -0.95
N SER A 122 -12.52 -0.31 0.26
CA SER A 122 -11.53 0.11 1.26
C SER A 122 -11.36 -0.97 2.34
N GLY A 123 -10.34 -0.83 3.19
CA GLY A 123 -10.11 -1.70 4.34
C GLY A 123 -9.98 -0.97 5.67
N ASP A 124 -10.08 0.36 5.69
CA ASP A 124 -9.82 1.18 6.87
C ASP A 124 -11.01 1.20 7.84
N GLU A 125 -10.74 0.94 9.11
CA GLU A 125 -11.73 1.00 10.19
C GLU A 125 -12.29 2.41 10.36
N ASP A 126 -11.51 3.45 10.06
CA ASP A 126 -11.94 4.84 10.19
C ASP A 126 -13.14 5.18 9.30
N ILE A 127 -13.38 4.40 8.22
CA ILE A 127 -14.54 4.59 7.33
C ILE A 127 -15.82 4.01 7.93
N ARG A 128 -15.73 3.10 8.90
CA ARG A 128 -16.88 2.41 9.51
C ARG A 128 -17.95 3.37 10.03
N ILE A 129 -17.54 4.48 10.64
CA ILE A 129 -18.50 5.49 11.12
C ILE A 129 -19.36 6.08 9.99
N GLY A 130 -18.78 6.23 8.79
CA GLY A 130 -19.51 6.65 7.59
C GLY A 130 -20.55 5.62 7.16
N VAL A 131 -20.22 4.32 7.26
CA VAL A 131 -21.14 3.21 6.97
C VAL A 131 -22.32 3.25 7.94
N GLN A 132 -22.06 3.30 9.24
CA GLN A 132 -23.09 3.38 10.29
C GLN A 132 -24.06 4.54 10.04
N ILE A 133 -23.53 5.74 9.80
CA ILE A 133 -24.37 6.92 9.59
C ILE A 133 -25.17 6.80 8.28
N ALA A 134 -24.58 6.31 7.19
CA ALA A 134 -25.30 6.13 5.93
C ALA A 134 -26.48 5.15 6.05
N GLN A 135 -26.30 4.06 6.81
CA GLN A 135 -27.35 3.09 7.08
C GLN A 135 -28.52 3.70 7.88
N THR A 136 -28.29 4.71 8.74
CA THR A 136 -29.39 5.43 9.41
C THR A 136 -30.32 6.17 8.44
N PHE A 137 -29.86 6.45 7.22
CA PHE A 137 -30.66 7.02 6.13
C PHE A 137 -31.24 5.96 5.18
N GLY A 138 -31.04 4.67 5.47
CA GLY A 138 -31.57 3.55 4.70
C GLY A 138 -30.72 3.14 3.49
N VAL A 139 -29.45 3.54 3.45
CA VAL A 139 -28.51 3.08 2.41
C VAL A 139 -27.97 1.71 2.76
N GLN A 140 -28.03 0.76 1.83
CA GLN A 140 -27.33 -0.52 1.93
C GLN A 140 -25.88 -0.35 1.49
N VAL A 141 -24.93 -0.82 2.30
CA VAL A 141 -23.50 -0.69 2.04
C VAL A 141 -22.88 -2.04 1.76
N HIS A 142 -22.28 -2.17 0.58
CA HIS A 142 -21.62 -3.38 0.10
C HIS A 142 -20.11 -3.15 0.11
N LEU A 143 -19.39 -3.87 0.98
CA LEU A 143 -17.94 -3.79 1.07
C LEU A 143 -17.31 -4.70 0.03
N LEU A 144 -16.41 -4.14 -0.78
CA LEU A 144 -15.60 -4.85 -1.75
C LEU A 144 -14.13 -4.87 -1.30
N GLY A 145 -13.62 -6.06 -1.04
CA GLY A 145 -12.21 -6.31 -0.76
C GLY A 145 -11.45 -6.90 -1.95
N ILE A 146 -10.15 -7.08 -1.74
CA ILE A 146 -9.28 -7.87 -2.62
C ILE A 146 -8.84 -9.10 -1.85
N LYS A 147 -8.98 -10.28 -2.46
CA LYS A 147 -8.70 -11.55 -1.80
C LYS A 147 -7.21 -11.67 -1.43
N PRO A 148 -6.87 -12.20 -0.24
CA PRO A 148 -7.77 -12.37 0.91
C PRO A 148 -8.06 -11.02 1.59
N ALA A 149 -9.33 -10.73 1.87
CA ALA A 149 -9.71 -9.56 2.66
C ALA A 149 -9.24 -9.66 4.12
N ARG A 150 -9.08 -10.89 4.62
CA ARG A 150 -8.64 -11.14 5.99
C ARG A 150 -7.24 -10.54 6.20
N GLY A 151 -7.16 -9.58 7.12
CA GLY A 151 -5.92 -8.87 7.45
C GLY A 151 -5.66 -7.63 6.59
N SER A 152 -6.41 -7.44 5.51
CA SER A 152 -6.38 -6.21 4.71
C SER A 152 -7.58 -5.30 4.95
N GLN A 153 -8.69 -5.84 5.44
CA GLN A 153 -9.87 -5.10 5.86
C GLN A 153 -10.15 -5.31 7.35
N SER A 154 -10.57 -4.25 8.03
CA SER A 154 -10.99 -4.31 9.43
C SER A 154 -12.17 -5.31 9.60
N PRO A 155 -12.10 -6.25 10.56
CA PRO A 155 -13.22 -7.14 10.86
C PRO A 155 -14.50 -6.40 11.24
N ASP A 156 -14.35 -5.27 11.96
CA ASP A 156 -15.46 -4.43 12.38
C ASP A 156 -16.12 -3.73 11.19
N LEU A 157 -15.34 -3.30 10.19
CA LEU A 157 -15.88 -2.75 8.95
C LEU A 157 -16.62 -3.82 8.14
N ILE A 158 -16.08 -5.04 8.07
CA ILE A 158 -16.75 -6.18 7.42
C ILE A 158 -18.09 -6.47 8.10
N GLN A 159 -18.12 -6.47 9.44
CA GLN A 159 -19.34 -6.73 10.22
C GLN A 159 -20.39 -5.64 10.05
N GLU A 160 -19.97 -4.39 9.89
CA GLU A 160 -20.87 -3.25 9.71
C GLU A 160 -21.55 -3.23 8.33
N ALA A 161 -20.85 -3.69 7.30
CA ALA A 161 -21.38 -3.71 5.94
C ALA A 161 -22.52 -4.74 5.77
N ASP A 162 -23.52 -4.40 4.94
CA ASP A 162 -24.66 -5.28 4.65
C ASP A 162 -24.24 -6.55 3.89
N THR A 163 -23.24 -6.42 3.00
CA THR A 163 -22.66 -7.57 2.28
C THR A 163 -21.18 -7.38 2.05
N HIS A 164 -20.43 -8.47 1.98
CA HIS A 164 -18.99 -8.47 1.71
C HIS A 164 -18.68 -9.29 0.45
N HIS A 165 -17.88 -8.72 -0.45
CA HIS A 165 -17.46 -9.29 -1.73
C HIS A 165 -15.95 -9.17 -1.88
N GLU A 166 -15.34 -10.03 -2.69
CA GLU A 166 -13.91 -9.95 -3.00
C GLU A 166 -13.66 -10.06 -4.50
N PHE A 167 -12.72 -9.26 -5.00
CA PHE A 167 -12.04 -9.57 -6.26
C PHE A 167 -10.89 -10.54 -6.00
N ASP A 168 -10.89 -11.65 -6.74
CA ASP A 168 -9.84 -12.65 -6.69
C ASP A 168 -8.74 -12.37 -7.73
N GLU A 169 -7.74 -13.25 -7.76
CA GLU A 169 -6.59 -13.13 -8.66
C GLU A 169 -7.01 -13.12 -10.14
N SER A 170 -8.06 -13.86 -10.50
CA SER A 170 -8.55 -13.91 -11.87
C SER A 170 -9.05 -12.53 -12.32
N VAL A 171 -9.68 -11.77 -11.42
CA VAL A 171 -10.14 -10.41 -11.69
C VAL A 171 -8.95 -9.45 -11.67
N ILE A 172 -8.16 -9.44 -10.60
CA ILE A 172 -7.09 -8.46 -10.40
C ILE A 172 -5.99 -8.57 -11.47
N SER A 173 -5.64 -9.76 -11.92
CA SER A 173 -4.65 -9.96 -12.99
C SER A 173 -5.06 -9.35 -14.34
N ARG A 174 -6.35 -9.13 -14.58
CA ARG A 174 -6.83 -8.37 -15.75
C ARG A 174 -6.70 -6.88 -15.52
N LEU A 175 -7.00 -6.40 -14.32
CA LEU A 175 -7.07 -4.97 -14.01
C LEU A 175 -5.69 -4.33 -13.79
N LEU A 176 -4.75 -5.06 -13.19
CA LEU A 176 -3.48 -4.50 -12.73
C LEU A 176 -2.31 -5.33 -13.23
N THR A 177 -1.36 -4.65 -13.85
CA THR A 177 -0.07 -5.19 -14.25
C THR A 177 1.04 -4.58 -13.40
N ILE A 178 1.97 -5.39 -12.94
CA ILE A 178 3.17 -4.94 -12.25
C ILE A 178 4.26 -4.83 -13.30
N LYS A 179 4.79 -3.62 -13.52
CA LYS A 179 5.98 -3.46 -14.37
C LYS A 179 7.09 -4.29 -13.75
N PRO A 180 7.73 -5.21 -14.51
CA PRO A 180 9.00 -5.74 -14.08
C PRO A 180 9.92 -4.55 -13.83
N ALA A 181 10.82 -4.65 -12.85
CA ALA A 181 11.87 -3.65 -12.67
C ALA A 181 12.62 -3.56 -14.00
N SER A 182 12.30 -2.54 -14.81
CA SER A 182 13.07 -2.25 -15.99
C SER A 182 14.43 -1.79 -15.49
N ASN A 183 15.44 -2.63 -15.69
CA ASN A 183 16.83 -2.20 -15.76
C ASN A 183 16.97 -1.30 -17.00
N GLU A 184 16.28 -0.17 -17.02
CA GLU A 184 16.38 0.83 -18.07
C GLU A 184 17.49 1.81 -17.66
N GLY A 185 18.70 1.56 -18.17
CA GLY A 185 19.60 2.64 -18.54
C GLY A 185 20.99 2.73 -17.91
N GLU A 186 21.65 1.64 -17.51
CA GLU A 186 23.11 1.58 -17.73
C GLU A 186 23.30 1.06 -19.15
N THR A 187 23.69 1.94 -20.07
CA THR A 187 24.11 1.56 -21.41
C THR A 187 25.14 0.46 -21.33
N HIS A 188 24.77 -0.70 -21.86
CA HIS A 188 25.60 -1.88 -21.99
C HIS A 188 26.88 -1.51 -22.77
N VAL A 189 27.98 -1.30 -22.05
CA VAL A 189 29.28 -1.73 -22.53
C VAL A 189 29.31 -3.25 -22.31
N THR A 190 29.81 -3.96 -23.30
CA THR A 190 29.79 -5.42 -23.49
C THR A 190 30.17 -6.21 -22.22
N PRO A 191 29.50 -7.34 -21.89
CA PRO A 191 29.82 -8.09 -20.68
C PRO A 191 31.07 -8.94 -20.92
N THR A 192 32.11 -8.70 -20.13
CA THR A 192 33.11 -9.71 -19.81
C THR A 192 32.89 -10.14 -18.37
N ALA A 193 32.53 -11.42 -18.22
CA ALA A 193 32.66 -12.28 -17.04
C ALA A 193 32.20 -11.71 -15.67
N THR A 194 31.08 -12.27 -15.21
CA THR A 194 30.81 -12.77 -13.85
C THR A 194 31.70 -12.20 -12.73
N ALA A 195 31.13 -11.32 -11.89
CA ALA A 195 31.58 -11.13 -10.52
C ALA A 195 30.37 -10.80 -9.63
N GLU A 196 30.13 -11.69 -8.66
CA GLU A 196 29.24 -11.48 -7.53
C GLU A 196 29.59 -10.15 -6.83
N ALA A 197 28.64 -9.22 -6.76
CA ALA A 197 28.79 -7.97 -6.03
C ALA A 197 28.75 -8.25 -4.51
N THR A 198 29.85 -8.81 -4.03
CA THR A 198 30.28 -8.77 -2.65
C THR A 198 30.68 -7.33 -2.34
N LEU A 199 30.42 -6.82 -1.14
CA LEU A 199 30.90 -5.53 -0.65
C LEU A 199 32.44 -5.47 -0.74
N THR A 200 33.02 -5.02 -1.85
CA THR A 200 34.48 -5.08 -2.09
C THR A 200 35.16 -3.71 -2.12
N SER A 201 34.61 -2.70 -1.43
CA SER A 201 35.44 -1.60 -0.96
C SER A 201 35.77 -1.82 0.54
N PRO A 202 37.06 -1.87 0.92
CA PRO A 202 37.47 -2.08 2.31
C PRO A 202 36.88 -1.02 3.27
N ASP A 203 36.62 0.19 2.76
CA ASP A 203 36.01 1.30 3.53
C ASP A 203 34.53 1.08 3.85
N GLN A 204 33.72 0.56 2.92
CA GLN A 204 32.28 0.36 3.21
C GLN A 204 32.04 -0.84 4.15
N THR A 205 32.91 -1.84 4.08
CA THR A 205 32.85 -3.01 4.96
C THR A 205 33.18 -2.62 6.39
N SER A 206 34.20 -1.78 6.60
CA SER A 206 34.59 -1.29 7.93
C SER A 206 33.53 -0.37 8.55
N LEU A 207 32.92 0.53 7.77
CA LEU A 207 31.82 1.39 8.22
C LEU A 207 30.58 0.60 8.63
N ALA A 208 30.26 -0.48 7.90
CA ALA A 208 29.17 -1.37 8.25
C ALA A 208 29.41 -2.13 9.56
N ASP A 209 30.64 -2.63 9.78
CA ASP A 209 30.98 -3.31 11.04
C ASP A 209 30.94 -2.36 12.24
N GLN A 210 31.43 -1.13 12.05
CA GLN A 210 31.38 -0.09 13.06
C GLN A 210 29.93 0.30 13.42
N ALA A 211 29.07 0.53 12.42
CA ALA A 211 27.67 0.86 12.65
C ALA A 211 26.92 -0.23 13.43
N ILE A 212 27.21 -1.51 13.13
CA ILE A 212 26.61 -2.67 13.82
C ILE A 212 27.09 -2.75 15.27
N ALA A 213 28.41 -2.67 15.49
CA ALA A 213 29.01 -2.76 16.82
C ALA A 213 28.50 -1.64 17.74
N GLU A 214 28.55 -0.39 17.28
CA GLU A 214 28.08 0.75 18.07
C GLU A 214 26.58 0.64 18.38
N THR A 215 25.78 0.11 17.45
CA THR A 215 24.33 -0.07 17.68
C THR A 215 24.07 -1.09 18.78
N LEU A 216 24.78 -2.22 18.77
CA LEU A 216 24.69 -3.25 19.80
C LEU A 216 25.17 -2.73 21.16
N ASP A 217 26.27 -1.99 21.20
CA ASP A 217 26.84 -1.45 22.44
C ASP A 217 25.97 -0.35 23.08
N SER A 218 25.23 0.39 22.25
CA SER A 218 24.30 1.43 22.73
C SER A 218 22.95 0.89 23.21
N PHE A 219 22.69 -0.40 22.98
CA PHE A 219 21.43 -1.02 23.31
C PHE A 219 21.45 -1.53 24.75
N ASP A 220 20.32 -1.37 25.45
CA ASP A 220 20.17 -1.90 26.80
C ASP A 220 20.36 -3.43 26.81
N PRO A 221 21.21 -4.00 27.69
CA PRO A 221 21.54 -5.43 27.67
C PRO A 221 20.33 -6.36 27.84
N ASP A 222 19.35 -5.98 28.65
CA ASP A 222 18.15 -6.79 28.90
C ASP A 222 17.21 -6.75 27.70
N LYS A 223 17.12 -5.60 27.04
CA LYS A 223 16.35 -5.45 25.79
C LYS A 223 17.03 -6.15 24.61
N LEU A 224 18.36 -6.14 24.55
CA LEU A 224 19.13 -6.86 23.53
C LEU A 224 18.93 -8.37 23.65
N ALA A 225 18.95 -8.91 24.87
CA ALA A 225 18.66 -10.33 25.11
C ALA A 225 17.24 -10.72 24.67
N SER A 226 16.24 -9.86 24.91
CA SER A 226 14.87 -10.05 24.44
C SER A 226 14.76 -10.01 22.91
N ALA A 227 15.43 -9.04 22.27
CA ALA A 227 15.46 -8.91 20.82
C ALA A 227 16.16 -10.10 20.14
N LEU A 228 17.23 -10.63 20.73
CA LEU A 228 17.91 -11.84 20.26
C LEU A 228 17.04 -13.09 20.39
N ARG A 229 16.24 -13.22 21.47
CA ARG A 229 15.25 -14.31 21.59
C ARG A 229 14.17 -14.21 20.52
N ALA A 230 13.65 -13.00 20.27
CA ALA A 230 12.67 -12.77 19.20
C ALA A 230 13.25 -13.06 17.81
N PHE A 231 14.52 -12.70 17.57
CA PHE A 231 15.23 -13.00 16.33
C PHE A 231 15.43 -14.52 16.12
N LYS A 232 15.77 -15.27 17.17
CA LYS A 232 15.93 -16.74 17.12
C LYS A 232 14.59 -17.48 17.00
N ALA A 233 13.51 -16.90 17.51
CA ALA A 233 12.15 -17.47 17.40
C ALA A 233 11.44 -17.12 16.08
N GLY A 234 11.77 -15.98 15.48
CA GLY A 234 11.31 -15.58 14.15
C GLY A 234 12.17 -16.18 13.02
N ALA A 235 11.70 -16.10 11.78
CA ALA A 235 12.39 -16.61 10.59
C ALA A 235 13.66 -15.81 10.20
N GLY A 236 14.43 -15.29 11.17
CA GLY A 236 15.68 -14.57 10.94
C GLY A 236 15.51 -13.11 10.47
N SER A 237 14.35 -12.49 10.68
CA SER A 237 14.15 -11.06 10.42
C SER A 237 14.73 -10.21 11.55
N ILE A 238 15.55 -9.21 11.23
CA ILE A 238 16.11 -8.28 12.22
C ILE A 238 14.96 -7.50 12.89
N PRO A 239 14.88 -7.48 14.23
CA PRO A 239 13.88 -6.68 14.94
C PRO A 239 13.94 -5.20 14.55
N PRO A 240 12.80 -4.52 14.30
CA PRO A 240 12.76 -3.11 13.89
C PRO A 240 13.47 -2.15 14.86
N GLU A 241 13.57 -2.53 16.13
CA GLU A 241 14.24 -1.79 17.19
C GLU A 241 15.76 -1.77 17.02
N LEU A 242 16.32 -2.79 16.35
CA LEU A 242 17.75 -2.88 16.02
C LEU A 242 18.02 -2.38 14.59
N ASP A 243 17.13 -2.65 13.64
CA ASP A 243 17.31 -2.28 12.21
C ASP A 243 17.32 -0.76 12.00
N ARG A 244 16.40 -0.01 12.62
CA ARG A 244 16.28 1.44 12.41
C ARG A 244 17.49 2.24 12.93
N PRO A 245 17.99 2.02 14.16
CA PRO A 245 19.17 2.72 14.64
C PRO A 245 20.43 2.37 13.84
N ALA A 246 20.58 1.11 13.45
CA ALA A 246 21.72 0.61 12.70
C ALA A 246 21.83 1.26 11.32
N LEU A 247 20.73 1.35 10.58
CA LEU A 247 20.69 2.05 9.29
C LEU A 247 20.89 3.56 9.42
N GLY A 248 20.40 4.16 10.51
CA GLY A 248 20.62 5.58 10.81
C GLY A 248 22.10 5.91 11.04
N ARG A 249 22.83 5.03 11.75
CA ARG A 249 24.27 5.19 11.98
C ARG A 249 25.08 4.96 10.74
N LEU A 250 24.75 3.94 9.95
CA LEU A 250 25.43 3.71 8.67
C LEU A 250 25.29 4.93 7.74
N LYS A 251 24.08 5.50 7.65
CA LYS A 251 23.84 6.74 6.90
C LYS A 251 24.69 7.91 7.44
N SER A 252 24.82 8.03 8.76
CA SER A 252 25.64 9.07 9.39
C SER A 252 27.14 8.90 9.12
N LEU A 253 27.63 7.65 9.09
CA LEU A 253 29.03 7.31 8.85
C LEU A 253 29.41 7.41 7.36
N GLN A 254 28.50 7.09 6.46
CA GLN A 254 28.70 7.14 5.00
C GLN A 254 28.44 8.54 4.40
N GLY A 255 27.74 9.43 5.12
CA GLY A 255 27.50 10.82 4.70
C GLY A 255 26.59 10.98 3.46
N SER A 256 25.97 9.90 2.99
CA SER A 256 25.09 9.86 1.81
C SER A 256 23.90 8.93 2.03
N ASP A 257 22.85 9.06 1.21
CA ASP A 257 21.67 8.20 1.31
C ASP A 257 21.98 6.78 0.83
N LEU A 258 21.61 5.79 1.66
CA LEU A 258 21.78 4.37 1.35
C LEU A 258 20.85 3.95 0.21
N THR A 259 21.42 3.39 -0.85
CA THR A 259 20.69 2.72 -1.93
C THR A 259 19.95 1.47 -1.43
N PRO A 260 18.93 0.98 -2.14
CA PRO A 260 18.22 -0.24 -1.75
C PRO A 260 19.13 -1.48 -1.63
N SER A 261 20.12 -1.61 -2.51
CA SER A 261 21.12 -2.68 -2.49
C SER A 261 22.04 -2.60 -1.27
N GLU A 262 22.51 -1.40 -0.90
CA GLU A 262 23.34 -1.20 0.31
C GLU A 262 22.58 -1.53 1.59
N ARG A 263 21.29 -1.18 1.67
CA ARG A 263 20.45 -1.54 2.83
C ARG A 263 20.25 -3.06 2.92
N SER A 264 20.07 -3.74 1.78
CA SER A 264 19.94 -5.20 1.76
C SER A 264 21.23 -5.87 2.22
N ALA A 265 22.37 -5.48 1.64
CA ALA A 265 23.69 -6.03 1.99
C ALA A 265 24.05 -5.78 3.46
N TYR A 266 23.72 -4.59 3.99
CA TYR A 266 23.91 -4.27 5.41
C TYR A 266 23.05 -5.16 6.32
N ARG A 267 21.78 -5.39 5.96
CA ARG A 267 20.88 -6.26 6.72
C ARG A 267 21.35 -7.71 6.70
N ASP A 268 21.88 -8.20 5.59
CA ASP A 268 22.42 -9.55 5.53
C ASP A 268 23.66 -9.69 6.43
N LYS A 269 24.52 -8.66 6.45
CA LYS A 269 25.69 -8.60 7.35
C LYS A 269 25.29 -8.51 8.83
N PHE A 270 24.30 -7.68 9.15
CA PHE A 270 23.80 -7.55 10.51
C PHE A 270 23.08 -8.82 10.98
N ARG A 271 22.34 -9.49 10.10
CA ARG A 271 21.77 -10.81 10.36
C ARG A 271 22.85 -11.85 10.68
N ALA A 272 23.91 -11.90 9.88
CA ALA A 272 25.04 -12.80 10.14
C ALA A 272 25.71 -12.51 11.50
N ARG A 273 25.85 -11.23 11.88
CA ARG A 273 26.36 -10.83 13.18
C ARG A 273 25.46 -11.30 14.34
N LEU A 274 24.15 -11.10 14.24
CA LEU A 274 23.18 -11.57 15.24
C LEU A 274 23.10 -13.10 15.34
N GLN A 275 23.34 -13.82 14.25
CA GLN A 275 23.44 -15.29 14.25
C GLN A 275 24.72 -15.80 14.93
N SER A 276 25.79 -15.02 14.93
CA SER A 276 27.06 -15.34 15.59
C SER A 276 27.09 -15.05 17.11
N MET A 277 26.01 -14.47 17.66
CA MET A 277 25.85 -14.11 19.08
C MET A 277 24.90 -15.05 19.83
#